data_AF-A0A938GWU7-F1
#
_entry.id   AF-A0A938GWU7-F1
#
_cell.length_a   1.000
_cell.length_b   1.000
_cell.length_c   1.000
_cell.angle_alpha   90.00
_cell.angle_beta   90.00
_cell.angle_gamma   90.00
#
_symmetry.space_group_name_H-M   'P 1'
#
loop_
_entity.id
_entity.type
_entity.pdbx_description
1 polymer ?
#
loop_
_entity_poly.entity_id
_entity_poly.type
_entity_poly.pdbx_seq_one_letter_code
_entity_poly.pdbx_strand_id
1 'polypeptide(L)'
;MAQGTWVMRFNRFHGEAGRPFQGRFKALHVEPGHALAQVIHSIHMNPVRAKVLPLAQVGAYPWSSLARFLCGERPAGLVAGTVLRESGGLPDTPAGWRR
;
A
#
# COMPACT_ATOMS: atom_id res chain seq x y z
N MET A 1 -10.41 -14.53 -12.25
CA MET A 1 -9.53 -15.65 -12.68
C MET A 1 -8.15 -15.65 -12.01
N ALA A 2 -7.55 -14.52 -11.61
CA ALA A 2 -6.19 -14.47 -11.04
C ALA A 2 -5.99 -15.21 -9.69
N GLN A 3 -6.92 -15.09 -8.74
CA GLN A 3 -6.77 -15.69 -7.41
C GLN A 3 -6.72 -17.23 -7.42
N GLY A 4 -7.55 -17.88 -8.24
CA GLY A 4 -7.59 -19.34 -8.32
C GLY A 4 -6.28 -19.94 -8.83
N THR A 5 -5.71 -19.34 -9.87
CA THR A 5 -4.42 -19.75 -10.43
C THR A 5 -3.28 -19.57 -9.45
N TRP A 6 -3.25 -18.46 -8.71
CA TRP A 6 -2.22 -18.25 -7.68
C TRP A 6 -2.34 -19.28 -6.56
N VAL A 7 -3.55 -19.52 -6.04
CA VAL A 7 -3.79 -20.48 -4.95
C VAL A 7 -3.37 -21.89 -5.35
N MET A 8 -3.71 -22.33 -6.57
CA MET A 8 -3.28 -23.65 -7.06
C MET A 8 -1.75 -23.78 -7.12
N ARG A 9 -1.05 -22.75 -7.61
CA ARG A 9 0.41 -22.75 -7.70
C ARG A 9 1.07 -22.71 -6.33
N PHE A 10 0.56 -21.87 -5.42
CA PHE A 10 1.04 -21.76 -4.04
C PHE A 10 0.90 -23.09 -3.30
N ASN A 11 -0.30 -23.67 -3.29
CA ASN A 11 -0.59 -24.95 -2.66
C ASN A 11 0.32 -26.06 -3.22
N ARG A 12 0.45 -26.16 -4.55
CA ARG A 12 1.32 -27.15 -5.20
C ARG A 12 2.79 -26.97 -4.83
N PHE A 13 3.27 -25.73 -4.74
CA PHE A 13 4.67 -25.44 -4.41
C PHE A 13 5.00 -25.74 -2.94
N HIS A 14 4.07 -25.47 -2.02
CA HIS A 14 4.28 -25.68 -0.59
C HIS A 14 3.79 -27.05 -0.07
N GLY A 15 3.15 -27.87 -0.92
CA GLY A 15 2.55 -29.14 -0.49
C GLY A 15 1.33 -28.94 0.42
N GLU A 16 0.70 -27.77 0.37
CA GLU A 16 -0.45 -27.40 1.19
C GLU A 16 -1.77 -27.63 0.44
N ALA A 17 -2.87 -27.71 1.18
CA ALA A 17 -4.22 -27.72 0.63
C ALA A 17 -5.09 -26.68 1.36
N GLY A 18 -5.88 -25.91 0.62
CA GLY A 18 -6.77 -24.92 1.22
C GLY A 18 -7.07 -23.73 0.34
N ARG A 19 -7.75 -22.73 0.93
CA ARG A 19 -8.15 -21.48 0.27
C ARG A 19 -7.54 -20.28 1.02
N PRO A 20 -6.26 -19.95 0.78
CA PRO A 20 -5.52 -18.90 1.52
C PRO A 20 -6.22 -17.55 1.61
N PHE A 21 -7.07 -17.24 0.62
CA PHE A 21 -7.76 -15.95 0.49
C PHE A 21 -9.27 -16.00 0.76
N GLN A 22 -9.86 -17.16 1.07
CA GLN A 22 -11.31 -17.23 1.28
C GLN A 22 -11.72 -16.39 2.49
N GLY A 23 -12.73 -15.53 2.31
CA GLY A 23 -13.28 -14.68 3.38
C GLY A 23 -12.36 -13.53 3.84
N ARG A 24 -11.18 -13.35 3.25
CA ARG A 24 -10.18 -12.37 3.69
C ARG A 24 -10.09 -11.11 2.81
N PHE A 25 -10.66 -11.15 1.60
CA PHE A 25 -10.68 -9.99 0.70
C PHE A 25 -11.94 -9.15 0.93
N LYS A 26 -11.77 -7.83 0.97
CA LYS A 26 -12.85 -6.84 1.01
C LYS A 26 -12.61 -5.81 -0.08
N ALA A 27 -13.66 -5.46 -0.81
CA ALA A 27 -13.67 -4.35 -1.76
C ALA A 27 -14.60 -3.26 -1.21
N LEU A 28 -14.00 -2.17 -0.74
CA LEU A 28 -14.72 -1.01 -0.23
C LEU A 28 -14.62 0.10 -1.27
N HIS A 29 -15.76 0.73 -1.59
CA HIS A 29 -15.75 1.95 -2.39
C HIS A 29 -15.24 3.09 -1.51
N VAL A 30 -14.19 3.78 -1.94
CA VAL A 30 -13.61 4.90 -1.21
C VAL A 30 -13.52 6.09 -2.15
N GLU A 31 -14.30 7.12 -1.87
CA GLU A 31 -14.29 8.37 -2.63
C GLU A 31 -13.02 9.19 -2.34
N PRO A 32 -12.59 10.03 -3.29
CA PRO A 32 -11.53 11.01 -3.03
C PRO A 32 -11.86 11.90 -1.83
N GLY A 33 -10.86 12.19 -1.01
CA GLY A 33 -10.95 13.04 0.18
C GLY A 33 -10.32 12.37 1.39
N HIS A 34 -10.73 12.80 2.58
CA HIS A 34 -10.14 12.37 3.84
C HIS A 34 -10.15 10.84 4.03
N ALA A 35 -11.24 10.16 3.65
CA ALA A 35 -11.36 8.71 3.77
C ALA A 35 -10.28 7.97 2.94
N LEU A 36 -10.05 8.40 1.70
CA LEU A 36 -9.00 7.84 0.85
C LEU A 36 -7.60 8.08 1.46
N ALA A 37 -7.35 9.28 1.98
CA ALA A 37 -6.09 9.61 2.64
C ALA A 37 -5.82 8.72 3.86
N GLN A 38 -6.84 8.49 4.70
CA GLN A 38 -6.74 7.60 5.86
C GLN A 38 -6.46 6.14 5.46
N VAL A 39 -7.13 5.63 4.42
CA VAL A 39 -6.90 4.27 3.91
C VAL A 39 -5.47 4.11 3.41
N ILE A 40 -4.99 5.07 2.60
CA ILE A 40 -3.63 5.03 2.06
C ILE A 40 -2.59 5.13 3.18
N HIS A 41 -2.77 6.05 4.14
CA HIS A 41 -1.90 6.16 5.31
C HIS A 41 -1.87 4.84 6.09
N SER A 42 -3.04 4.23 6.31
CA SER A 42 -3.13 2.92 6.99
C SER A 42 -2.36 1.84 6.24
N ILE A 43 -2.45 1.77 4.90
CA ILE A 43 -1.72 0.79 4.08
C ILE A 43 -0.22 0.94 4.28
N HIS A 44 0.32 2.16 4.18
CA HIS A 44 1.75 2.40 4.35
C HIS A 44 2.23 2.13 5.78
N MET A 45 1.36 2.31 6.78
CA MET A 45 1.66 2.06 8.20
C MET A 45 1.47 0.59 8.63
N ASN A 46 0.90 -0.26 7.79
CA ASN A 46 0.68 -1.68 8.12
C ASN A 46 1.95 -2.43 8.56
N PRO A 47 3.13 -2.27 7.92
CA PRO A 47 4.35 -2.95 8.36
C PRO A 47 4.79 -2.54 9.76
N VAL A 48 4.61 -1.27 10.12
CA VAL A 48 4.91 -0.75 11.46
C VAL A 48 3.95 -1.34 12.48
N ARG A 49 2.64 -1.31 12.17
CA ARG A 49 1.59 -1.88 13.03
C ARG A 49 1.75 -3.39 13.24
N ALA A 50 2.19 -4.10 12.20
CA ALA A 50 2.50 -5.52 12.24
C ALA A 50 3.87 -5.83 12.88
N LYS A 51 4.60 -4.81 13.36
CA LYS A 51 5.94 -4.94 13.97
C LYS A 51 7.00 -5.57 13.05
N VAL A 52 6.82 -5.44 11.74
CA VAL A 52 7.79 -5.91 10.73
C VAL A 52 9.02 -4.99 10.69
N LEU A 53 8.83 -3.68 10.90
CA LEU A 53 9.90 -2.67 10.89
C LEU A 53 9.56 -1.47 11.80
N PRO A 54 10.55 -0.71 12.28
CA PRO A 54 10.32 0.53 13.02
C PRO A 54 9.88 1.67 12.10
N LEU A 55 9.14 2.65 12.63
CA LEU A 55 8.62 3.80 11.87
C LEU A 55 9.69 4.51 11.02
N ALA A 56 10.90 4.67 11.55
CA ALA A 56 12.02 5.30 10.86
C ALA A 56 12.40 4.64 9.51
N GLN A 57 11.98 3.39 9.28
CA GLN A 57 12.30 2.64 8.07
C GLN A 57 11.12 2.51 7.10
N VAL A 58 9.94 3.08 7.41
CA VAL A 58 8.72 2.85 6.60
C VAL A 58 8.86 3.33 5.15
N GLY A 59 9.61 4.43 4.94
CA GLY A 59 9.89 4.97 3.61
C GLY A 59 10.78 4.08 2.73
N ALA A 60 11.48 3.11 3.32
CA ALA A 60 12.37 2.18 2.62
C ALA A 60 11.79 0.76 2.50
N TYR A 61 10.55 0.52 2.94
CA TYR A 61 9.95 -0.81 2.91
C TYR A 61 9.75 -1.30 1.47
N PRO A 62 10.41 -2.39 1.03
CA PRO A 62 10.44 -2.78 -0.38
C PRO A 62 9.07 -3.22 -0.92
N TRP A 63 8.14 -3.60 -0.04
CA TRP A 63 6.79 -4.03 -0.43
C TRP A 63 5.76 -2.91 -0.27
N SER A 64 6.20 -1.65 -0.40
CA SER A 64 5.34 -0.47 -0.41
C SER A 64 5.64 0.40 -1.63
N SER A 65 4.60 1.05 -2.16
CA SER A 65 4.77 2.11 -3.16
C SER A 65 5.26 3.43 -2.54
N LEU A 66 5.30 3.57 -1.21
CA LEU A 66 5.70 4.81 -0.53
C LEU A 66 7.06 5.34 -1.00
N ALA A 67 8.03 4.44 -1.16
CA ALA A 67 9.37 4.78 -1.63
C ALA A 67 9.35 5.50 -2.99
N ARG A 68 8.42 5.16 -3.89
CA ARG A 68 8.30 5.77 -5.23
C ARG A 68 7.82 7.22 -5.19
N PHE A 69 7.22 7.67 -4.09
CA PHE A 69 6.88 9.07 -3.89
C PHE A 69 8.07 9.89 -3.35
N LEU A 70 9.01 9.22 -2.68
CA LEU A 70 10.18 9.84 -2.06
C LEU A 70 11.40 9.88 -3.00
N CYS A 71 11.58 8.86 -3.83
CA CYS A 71 12.71 8.70 -4.73
C CYS A 71 12.42 7.81 -5.95
N GLY A 72 13.21 8.01 -7.01
CA GLY A 72 13.17 7.20 -8.23
C GLY A 72 12.07 7.59 -9.22
N GLU A 73 11.88 6.75 -10.24
CA GLU A 73 10.84 6.94 -11.24
C GLU A 73 9.46 6.58 -10.69
N ARG A 74 8.51 7.49 -10.89
CA ARG A 74 7.12 7.33 -10.48
C ARG A 74 6.26 6.99 -11.69
N PRO A 75 5.57 5.83 -11.71
CA PRO A 75 4.62 5.51 -12.76
C PRO A 75 3.52 6.58 -12.83
N ALA A 76 3.06 6.93 -14.05
CA ALA A 76 2.05 7.97 -14.24
C ALA A 76 0.74 7.74 -13.48
N GLY A 77 0.36 6.47 -13.27
CA GLY A 77 -0.83 6.10 -12.50
C GLY A 77 -0.68 6.19 -10.98
N LEU A 78 0.55 6.38 -10.47
CA LEU A 78 0.81 6.49 -9.03
C LEU A 78 0.64 7.95 -8.59
N VAL A 79 -0.60 8.33 -8.33
CA VAL A 79 -1.00 9.70 -7.98
C VAL A 79 -1.24 9.86 -6.48
N ALA A 80 -0.89 11.03 -5.94
CA ALA A 80 -1.06 11.33 -4.51
C ALA A 80 -1.72 12.67 -4.19
N GLY A 81 -2.26 13.36 -5.20
CA GLY A 81 -2.84 14.69 -5.02
C GLY A 81 -3.92 14.73 -3.93
N THR A 82 -4.77 13.72 -3.82
CA THR A 82 -5.76 13.61 -2.75
C THR A 82 -5.10 13.44 -1.38
N VAL A 83 -4.16 12.49 -1.25
CA VAL A 83 -3.50 12.21 0.03
C VAL A 83 -2.78 13.43 0.57
N LEU A 84 -2.03 14.13 -0.29
CA LEU A 84 -1.23 15.28 0.13
C LEU A 84 -2.09 16.49 0.47
N ARG A 85 -3.17 16.72 -0.28
CA ARG A 85 -4.17 17.75 0.03
C ARG A 85 -4.76 17.54 1.42
N GLU A 86 -5.15 16.31 1.72
CA GLU A 86 -5.73 15.93 3.02
C GLU A 86 -4.69 15.87 4.15
N SER A 87 -3.39 15.80 3.83
CA SER A 87 -2.29 15.78 4.81
C SER A 87 -1.79 17.20 5.17
N GLY A 88 -2.66 18.20 5.08
CA GLY A 88 -2.31 19.60 5.37
C GLY A 88 -1.90 20.41 4.14
N GLY A 89 -2.40 20.07 2.95
CA GLY A 89 -2.16 20.85 1.73
C GLY A 89 -0.74 20.73 1.19
N LEU A 90 -0.09 19.58 1.39
CA LEU A 90 1.29 19.37 0.95
C LEU A 90 1.39 19.36 -0.59
N PRO A 91 2.46 19.91 -1.17
CA PRO A 91 2.69 19.83 -2.60
C PRO A 91 3.18 18.43 -2.99
N ASP A 92 2.76 17.92 -4.16
CA ASP A 92 3.24 16.64 -4.72
C ASP A 92 4.63 16.75 -5.31
N THR A 93 5.59 16.94 -4.42
CA THR A 93 7.01 17.12 -4.72
C THR A 93 7.82 16.33 -3.68
N PRO A 94 9.07 15.93 -4.00
CA PRO A 94 9.93 15.26 -3.03
C PRO A 94 10.08 16.04 -1.71
N ALA A 95 10.01 17.37 -1.74
CA ALA A 95 10.05 18.21 -0.54
C ALA A 95 8.76 18.11 0.30
N GLY A 96 7.59 18.08 -0.36
CA GLY A 96 6.30 17.92 0.32
C GLY A 96 6.16 16.57 1.04
N TRP A 97 6.82 15.53 0.54
CA TRP A 97 6.83 14.20 1.14
C TRP A 97 7.84 14.00 2.29
N ARG A 98 8.77 14.94 2.49
CA ARG A 98 9.79 14.88 3.57
C ARG A 98 9.40 15.67 4.82
N ARG A 99 8.28 16.38 4.77
CA ARG A 99 7.80 17.29 5.81
C ARG A 99 6.92 16.56 6.81
#